data_AF-A0A1V4Z760-F1
#
_entry.id   AF-A0A1V4Z760-F1
#
_cell.length_a   1.000
_cell.length_b   1.000
_cell.length_c   1.000
_cell.angle_alpha   90.00
_cell.angle_beta   90.00
_cell.angle_gamma   90.00
#
_symmetry.space_group_name_H-M   'P 1'
#
loop_
_entity.id
_entity.type
_entity.pdbx_description
1 polymer ?
#
loop_
_entity_poly.entity_id
_entity_poly.type
_entity_poly.pdbx_seq_one_letter_code
_entity_poly.pdbx_strand_id
1 'polypeptide(L)' 'MLDAGIIIPHGEEVLPVQERINGAHIDESLSKMIEEVKSRMEAN' A
#
# COMPACT_ATOMS: atom_id res chain seq x y z
N MET A 1 8.45 1.14 1.25
CA MET A 1 9.77 1.78 1.48
C MET A 1 9.62 3.00 2.37
N LEU A 2 8.80 3.97 1.96
CA LEU A 2 8.41 5.10 2.81
C LEU A 2 7.72 4.62 4.10
N ASP A 3 6.69 3.77 3.96
CA ASP A 3 5.99 3.08 5.08
C ASP A 3 6.93 2.24 5.97
N ALA A 4 8.10 1.85 5.46
CA ALA A 4 9.08 1.06 6.21
C ALA A 4 10.10 1.94 6.97
N GLY A 5 9.89 3.27 7.01
CA GLY A 5 10.76 4.22 7.71
C GLY A 5 11.94 4.73 6.88
N ILE A 6 12.00 4.42 5.59
CA ILE A 6 13.08 4.92 4.70
C ILE A 6 12.66 6.26 4.10
N ILE A 7 13.40 7.32 4.39
CA ILE A 7 13.15 8.65 3.84
C ILE A 7 13.76 8.74 2.44
N ILE A 8 12.91 8.90 1.42
CA ILE A 8 13.28 9.00 0.02
C ILE A 8 12.66 10.27 -0.54
N PRO A 9 13.41 11.15 -1.23
CA PRO A 9 12.83 12.31 -1.90
C PRO A 9 11.80 11.87 -2.95
N HIS A 10 10.55 12.26 -2.77
CA HIS A 10 9.45 12.01 -3.69
C HIS A 10 8.42 13.15 -3.56
N GLY A 11 7.58 13.33 -4.58
CA GLY A 11 6.38 14.17 -4.46
C GLY A 11 5.23 13.32 -3.89
N GLU A 12 4.46 13.85 -2.95
CA GLU A 12 3.30 13.13 -2.43
C GLU A 12 2.19 13.06 -3.49
N GLU A 13 2.09 14.09 -4.33
CA GLU A 13 1.09 14.21 -5.40
C GLU A 13 1.26 13.21 -6.55
N VAL A 14 2.44 12.57 -6.68
CA VAL A 14 2.68 11.55 -7.71
C VAL A 14 2.31 10.14 -7.24
N LEU A 15 2.01 9.96 -5.96
CA LEU A 15 1.57 8.67 -5.43
C LEU A 15 0.14 8.37 -5.95
N PRO A 16 -0.10 7.15 -6.46
CA PRO A 16 -1.44 6.75 -6.85
C PRO A 16 -2.40 6.76 -5.65
N VAL A 17 -3.70 6.88 -5.93
CA VAL A 17 -4.74 6.75 -4.90
C VAL A 17 -4.71 5.36 -4.23
N GLN A 18 -5.13 5.30 -2.96
CA GLN A 18 -5.02 4.09 -2.16
C GLN A 18 -5.82 2.92 -2.75
N GLU A 19 -6.97 3.15 -3.39
CA GLU A 19 -7.73 2.08 -4.05
C GLU A 19 -6.90 1.39 -5.15
N ARG A 20 -6.06 2.15 -5.84
CA ARG A 20 -5.16 1.60 -6.86
C ARG A 20 -4.02 0.81 -6.22
N ILE A 21 -3.43 1.34 -5.15
CA ILE A 21 -2.35 0.68 -4.39
C ILE A 21 -2.84 -0.66 -3.79
N ASN A 22 -4.08 -0.70 -3.29
CA ASN A 22 -4.68 -1.90 -2.72
C ASN A 22 -5.23 -2.88 -3.79
N GLY A 23 -5.13 -2.54 -5.08
CA GLY A 23 -5.59 -3.43 -6.14
C GLY A 23 -7.10 -3.44 -6.39
N ALA A 24 -7.89 -2.58 -5.73
CA ALA A 24 -9.35 -2.50 -5.90
C ALA A 24 -9.78 -2.21 -7.35
N HIS A 25 -8.96 -1.47 -8.10
CA HIS A 25 -9.18 -1.18 -9.51
C HIS A 25 -9.09 -2.41 -10.44
N ILE A 26 -8.54 -3.53 -9.97
CA ILE A 26 -8.46 -4.80 -10.71
C ILE A 26 -9.58 -5.72 -10.23
N ASP A 27 -9.67 -5.92 -8.92
CA ASP A 27 -10.65 -6.78 -8.26
C ASP A 27 -10.82 -6.33 -6.80
N GLU A 28 -12.06 -6.19 -6.33
CA GLU A 28 -12.35 -5.80 -4.94
C GLU A 28 -11.81 -6.80 -3.91
N SER A 29 -11.73 -8.09 -4.26
CA SER A 29 -11.22 -9.13 -3.36
C SER A 29 -9.73 -8.96 -3.03
N LEU A 30 -8.96 -8.33 -3.93
CA LEU A 30 -7.52 -8.15 -3.79
C LEU A 30 -7.18 -7.17 -2.66
N SER A 31 -8.05 -6.19 -2.39
CA SER A 31 -7.85 -5.20 -1.32
C SER A 31 -7.74 -5.85 0.06
N LYS A 32 -8.58 -6.86 0.33
CA LYS A 32 -8.57 -7.59 1.61
C LYS A 32 -7.30 -8.41 1.78
N MET A 33 -6.84 -9.06 0.70
CA MET A 33 -5.61 -9.86 0.72
C MET A 33 -4.38 -8.98 0.98
N ILE A 34 -4.31 -7.81 0.34
CA ILE A 34 -3.21 -6.85 0.55
C ILE A 34 -3.20 -6.35 1.99
N GLU A 35 -4.36 -6.05 2.56
CA GLU A 35 -4.49 -5.62 3.95
C GLU A 35 -4.03 -6.70 4.93
N GLU A 36 -4.42 -7.97 4.71
CA GLU A 36 -3.97 -9.10 5.52
C GLU A 36 -2.44 -9.26 5.48
N VAL A 37 -1.85 -9.20 4.29
CA VAL A 37 -0.39 -9.31 4.13
C VAL A 37 0.33 -8.14 4.79
N LYS A 38 -0.16 -6.91 4.62
CA LYS A 38 0.42 -5.70 5.23
C LYS A 38 0.38 -5.79 6.76
N SER A 39 -0.76 -6.19 7.33
CA SER A 39 -0.91 -6.42 8.77
C SER A 39 0.12 -7.42 9.32
N ARG A 40 0.36 -8.52 8.60
CA ARG A 40 1.37 -9.53 9.00
C ARG A 40 2.81 -9.02 8.91
N MET A 41 3.09 -8.07 8.03
CA MET A 41 4.42 -7.47 7.89
C MET A 41 4.69 -6.42 8.97
N GLU A 42 3.65 -5.70 9.40
CA GLU A 42 3.73 -4.64 10.43
C GLU A 42 3.65 -5.18 11.87
N ALA A 43 3.09 -6.38 12.08
CA ALA A 43 2.94 -7.00 13.41
C ALA A 43 4.24 -7.62 13.98
N ASN A 44 5.40 -7.42 13.34
CA ASN A 44 6.72 -7.84 13.82
C ASN A 44 7.48 -6.70 14.48
#